data_AF-A0A094AFE5-F1
#
_entry.id   AF-A0A094AFE5-F1
#
_cell.length_a   1.000
_cell.length_b   1.000
_cell.length_c   1.000
_cell.angle_alpha   90.00
_cell.angle_beta   90.00
_cell.angle_gamma   90.00
#
_symmetry.space_group_name_H-M   'P 1'
#
loop_
_entity.id
_entity.type
_entity.pdbx_description
1 polymer ?
#
loop_
_entity_poly.entity_id
_entity_poly.type
_entity_poly.pdbx_seq_one_letter_code
_entity_poly.pdbx_strand_id
1 'polypeptide(L)'
;MTYKDRATEDTVVTIINRTTTRQIYNIDSHVVKLRTTFPDTTFQVIDFSTITLREQFEIISQTDVLIGAMGAGLTHMFFLPGQSTVVEIMAPGAHYTGFRNLAKLRKLPYFTAHGTPKEEWNAVHGTPKEVRKKAVRNGAHKSESEVERRHWQNDKYLYLTEEHFVALAGAAINAQLNRGTRSADVKPY
;
A
#
# COMPACT_ATOMS: atom_id res chain seq x y z
N MET A 1 11.23 -17.02 -21.88
CA MET A 1 10.00 -16.51 -21.24
C MET A 1 9.61 -15.26 -22.00
N THR A 2 8.74 -15.44 -23.00
CA THR A 2 8.36 -14.39 -23.95
C THR A 2 7.49 -13.36 -23.22
N TYR A 3 7.87 -12.10 -23.34
CA TYR A 3 7.17 -10.97 -22.76
C TYR A 3 5.75 -10.91 -23.36
N LYS A 4 4.71 -11.04 -22.52
CA LYS A 4 3.31 -10.87 -22.95
C LYS A 4 3.13 -9.42 -23.42
N ASP A 5 2.58 -9.24 -24.63
CA ASP A 5 2.08 -7.94 -25.08
C ASP A 5 0.85 -7.54 -24.24
N ARG A 6 1.10 -6.89 -23.10
CA ARG A 6 0.09 -6.48 -22.11
C ARG A 6 -0.67 -5.20 -22.48
N ALA A 7 -0.53 -4.71 -23.71
CA ALA A 7 -1.16 -3.46 -24.14
C ALA A 7 -2.70 -3.50 -24.09
N THR A 8 -3.31 -4.70 -24.11
CA THR A 8 -4.76 -4.90 -24.23
C THR A 8 -5.42 -5.59 -23.03
N GLU A 9 -4.68 -5.87 -21.94
CA GLU A 9 -5.22 -6.50 -20.73
C GLU A 9 -5.49 -5.45 -19.64
N ASP A 10 -6.51 -5.69 -18.81
CA ASP A 10 -6.85 -4.87 -17.64
C ASP A 10 -5.62 -4.63 -16.76
N THR A 11 -5.54 -3.45 -16.16
CA THR A 11 -4.45 -3.14 -15.23
C THR A 11 -4.61 -3.99 -13.97
N VAL A 12 -3.54 -4.70 -13.57
CA VAL A 12 -3.56 -5.53 -12.36
C VAL A 12 -2.86 -4.81 -11.20
N VAL A 13 -3.63 -4.46 -10.18
CA VAL A 13 -3.15 -3.85 -8.94
C VAL A 13 -3.11 -4.90 -7.84
N THR A 14 -1.92 -5.15 -7.30
CA THR A 14 -1.72 -6.04 -6.15
C THR A 14 -1.43 -5.20 -4.91
N ILE A 15 -2.26 -5.36 -3.89
CA ILE A 15 -2.12 -4.72 -2.59
C ILE A 15 -1.69 -5.78 -1.58
N ILE A 16 -0.49 -5.60 -1.01
CA ILE A 16 0.02 -6.48 0.03
C ILE A 16 -0.72 -6.16 1.33
N ASN A 17 -1.60 -7.06 1.74
CA ASN A 17 -2.31 -6.98 3.00
C ASN A 17 -1.45 -7.56 4.13
N ARG A 18 -1.31 -6.83 5.23
CA ARG A 18 -0.59 -7.31 6.42
C ARG A 18 -1.59 -7.68 7.49
N THR A 19 -1.37 -8.78 8.20
CA THR A 19 -2.27 -9.26 9.27
C THR A 19 -1.68 -9.10 10.68
N THR A 20 -0.41 -8.72 10.80
CA THR A 20 0.27 -8.55 12.09
C THR A 20 0.39 -7.08 12.51
N THR A 21 1.33 -6.34 11.92
CA THR A 21 1.60 -4.91 12.18
C THR A 21 1.61 -4.10 10.89
N ARG A 22 1.47 -2.78 10.99
CA ARG A 22 1.42 -1.81 9.87
C ARG A 22 0.40 -2.21 8.80
N GLN A 23 -0.74 -2.69 9.25
CA GLN A 23 -1.85 -2.97 8.34
C GLN A 23 -2.41 -1.64 7.84
N ILE A 24 -2.76 -1.54 6.56
CA ILE A 24 -3.46 -0.37 6.06
C ILE A 24 -4.86 -0.38 6.69
N TYR A 25 -5.16 0.65 7.48
CA TYR A 25 -6.42 0.73 8.20
C TYR A 25 -7.60 0.76 7.21
N ASN A 26 -8.66 -0.01 7.46
CA ASN A 26 -9.86 -0.07 6.61
C ASN A 26 -9.58 -0.33 5.11
N ILE A 27 -8.63 -1.23 4.80
CA ILE A 27 -8.25 -1.53 3.41
C ILE A 27 -9.44 -1.91 2.51
N ASP A 28 -10.44 -2.62 3.03
CA ASP A 28 -11.62 -3.02 2.25
C ASP A 28 -12.38 -1.79 1.71
N SER A 29 -12.53 -0.75 2.53
CA SER A 29 -13.21 0.50 2.15
C SER A 29 -12.45 1.23 1.05
N HIS A 30 -11.12 1.33 1.20
CA HIS A 30 -10.24 1.89 0.18
C HIS A 30 -10.36 1.13 -1.16
N VAL A 31 -10.41 -0.20 -1.12
CA VAL A 31 -10.51 -1.03 -2.32
C VAL A 31 -11.87 -0.89 -2.99
N VAL A 32 -12.97 -0.76 -2.23
CA VAL A 32 -14.30 -0.45 -2.78
C VAL A 32 -14.27 0.89 -3.53
N LYS A 33 -13.66 1.92 -2.93
CA LYS A 33 -13.53 3.22 -3.58
C LYS A 33 -12.68 3.13 -4.86
N LEU A 34 -11.55 2.42 -4.81
CA LEU A 34 -10.69 2.20 -5.97
C LEU A 34 -11.41 1.46 -7.12
N ARG A 35 -12.18 0.41 -6.82
CA ARG A 35 -12.97 -0.30 -7.83
C ARG A 35 -14.01 0.60 -8.50
N THR A 36 -14.56 1.55 -7.74
CA THR A 36 -15.51 2.52 -8.28
C THR A 36 -14.82 3.54 -9.17
N THR A 37 -13.64 4.03 -8.78
CA THR A 37 -12.86 5.02 -9.54
C THR A 37 -12.18 4.42 -10.79
N PHE A 38 -11.75 3.15 -10.72
CA PHE A 38 -11.01 2.45 -11.77
C PHE A 38 -11.71 1.13 -12.12
N PRO A 39 -12.85 1.15 -12.85
CA PRO A 39 -13.63 -0.05 -13.14
C PRO A 39 -12.88 -1.08 -14.00
N ASP A 40 -12.04 -0.61 -14.94
CA ASP A 40 -11.21 -1.46 -15.82
C ASP A 40 -9.88 -1.87 -15.18
N THR A 41 -9.87 -2.04 -13.86
CA THR A 41 -8.66 -2.37 -13.09
C THR A 41 -8.98 -3.52 -12.14
N THR A 42 -8.19 -4.58 -12.24
CA THR A 42 -8.30 -5.74 -11.38
C THR A 42 -7.52 -5.48 -10.10
N PHE A 43 -8.24 -5.40 -8.97
CA PHE A 43 -7.64 -5.26 -7.65
C PHE A 43 -7.56 -6.61 -6.94
N GLN A 44 -6.38 -6.94 -6.43
CA GLN A 44 -6.11 -8.11 -5.61
C GLN A 44 -5.53 -7.67 -4.26
N VAL A 45 -6.11 -8.15 -3.16
CA VAL A 45 -5.67 -7.84 -1.79
C VAL A 45 -5.20 -9.13 -1.16
N ILE A 46 -3.89 -9.28 -0.95
CA ILE A 46 -3.29 -10.59 -0.65
C ILE A 46 -2.37 -10.49 0.55
N ASP A 47 -2.56 -11.38 1.52
CA ASP A 47 -1.57 -11.62 2.58
C ASP A 47 -0.51 -12.59 2.08
N PHE A 48 0.68 -12.08 1.74
CA PHE A 48 1.77 -12.91 1.25
C PHE A 48 2.25 -13.93 2.28
N SER A 49 2.00 -13.71 3.58
CA SER A 49 2.39 -14.68 4.62
C SER A 49 1.55 -15.96 4.62
N THR A 50 0.40 -15.96 3.93
CA THR A 50 -0.50 -17.13 3.86
C THR A 50 -0.32 -17.96 2.59
N ILE A 51 0.60 -17.57 1.70
CA ILE A 51 0.86 -18.24 0.42
C ILE A 51 2.34 -18.57 0.25
N THR A 52 2.63 -19.56 -0.59
CA THR A 52 3.99 -20.01 -0.87
C THR A 52 4.77 -18.95 -1.65
N LEU A 53 6.11 -19.00 -1.56
CA LEU A 53 6.98 -18.11 -2.32
C LEU A 53 6.78 -18.23 -3.84
N ARG A 54 6.44 -19.43 -4.33
CA ARG A 54 6.09 -19.66 -5.74
C ARG A 54 4.86 -18.85 -6.13
N GLU A 55 3.78 -18.97 -5.37
CA GLU A 55 2.54 -18.23 -5.62
C GLU A 55 2.78 -16.71 -5.55
N GLN A 56 3.59 -16.25 -4.58
CA GLN A 56 3.99 -14.84 -4.49
C GLN A 56 4.67 -14.37 -5.78
N PHE A 57 5.59 -15.16 -6.37
CA PHE A 57 6.24 -14.80 -7.63
C PHE A 57 5.29 -14.86 -8.83
N GLU A 58 4.38 -15.82 -8.88
CA GLU A 58 3.37 -15.89 -9.93
C GLU A 58 2.50 -14.62 -9.94
N ILE A 59 1.99 -14.22 -8.78
CA ILE A 59 1.23 -12.96 -8.61
C ILE A 59 2.07 -11.74 -9.01
N ILE A 60 3.30 -11.64 -8.48
CA ILE A 60 4.15 -10.46 -8.71
C ILE A 60 4.56 -10.34 -10.18
N SER A 61 4.79 -11.45 -10.88
CA SER A 61 5.10 -11.45 -12.31
C SER A 61 3.96 -10.90 -13.17
N GLN A 62 2.73 -10.94 -12.67
CA GLN A 62 1.51 -10.43 -13.33
C GLN A 62 1.08 -9.05 -12.81
N THR A 63 1.78 -8.49 -11.81
CA THR A 63 1.39 -7.23 -11.17
C THR A 63 1.87 -6.02 -11.99
N ASP A 64 0.95 -5.13 -12.34
CA ASP A 64 1.25 -3.85 -13.00
C ASP A 64 1.49 -2.73 -11.96
N VAL A 65 0.73 -2.73 -10.86
CA VAL A 65 0.95 -1.79 -9.75
C VAL A 65 1.02 -2.57 -8.44
N LEU A 66 2.14 -2.43 -7.73
CA LEU A 66 2.33 -3.00 -6.39
C LEU A 66 2.13 -1.93 -5.33
N ILE A 67 1.19 -2.16 -4.41
CA ILE A 67 0.92 -1.28 -3.28
C ILE A 67 1.24 -2.04 -1.99
N GLY A 68 2.00 -1.44 -1.08
CA GLY A 68 2.29 -2.08 0.20
C GLY A 68 2.79 -1.12 1.26
N ALA A 69 2.58 -1.51 2.52
CA ALA A 69 3.24 -0.87 3.65
C ALA A 69 4.75 -1.10 3.62
N MET A 70 5.52 -0.15 4.13
CA MET A 70 6.98 -0.28 4.30
C MET A 70 7.33 -1.59 5.02
N GLY A 71 8.15 -2.43 4.39
CA GLY A 71 8.65 -3.67 4.97
C GLY A 71 8.94 -4.76 3.94
N ALA A 72 9.21 -5.98 4.43
CA ALA A 72 9.69 -7.10 3.61
C ALA A 72 8.81 -7.41 2.37
N GLY A 73 7.48 -7.23 2.44
CA GLY A 73 6.60 -7.42 1.28
C GLY A 73 6.97 -6.53 0.08
N LEU A 74 7.42 -5.30 0.31
CA LEU A 74 7.83 -4.42 -0.81
C LEU A 74 9.12 -4.88 -1.50
N THR A 75 9.90 -5.81 -0.91
CA THR A 75 11.08 -6.38 -1.60
C THR A 75 10.71 -7.13 -2.88
N HIS A 76 9.46 -7.60 -3.00
CA HIS A 76 8.95 -8.22 -4.23
C HIS A 76 8.98 -7.27 -5.44
N MET A 77 9.15 -5.96 -5.24
CA MET A 77 9.38 -5.02 -6.35
C MET A 77 10.59 -5.40 -7.23
N PHE A 78 11.54 -6.17 -6.69
CA PHE A 78 12.66 -6.70 -7.47
C PHE A 78 12.20 -7.67 -8.58
N PHE A 79 11.05 -8.31 -8.43
CA PHE A 79 10.55 -9.29 -9.40
C PHE A 79 9.40 -8.76 -10.26
N LEU A 80 9.04 -7.48 -10.08
CA LEU A 80 8.03 -6.84 -10.91
C LEU A 80 8.50 -6.77 -12.37
N PRO A 81 7.56 -6.88 -13.33
CA PRO A 81 7.77 -6.49 -14.71
C PRO A 81 8.40 -5.09 -14.81
N GLY A 82 9.27 -4.88 -15.81
CA GLY A 82 10.01 -3.62 -15.96
C GLY A 82 9.12 -2.39 -16.17
N GLN A 83 7.87 -2.59 -16.59
CA GLN A 83 6.91 -1.52 -16.83
C GLN A 83 6.00 -1.28 -15.63
N SER A 84 6.13 -1.98 -14.50
CA SER A 84 5.26 -1.83 -13.34
C SER A 84 5.54 -0.54 -12.54
N THR A 85 4.61 -0.22 -11.63
CA THR A 85 4.68 0.92 -10.70
C THR A 85 4.58 0.46 -9.25
N VAL A 86 5.22 1.20 -8.34
CA VAL A 86 5.24 0.86 -6.90
C VAL A 86 4.72 2.00 -6.05
N VAL A 87 3.87 1.66 -5.09
CA VAL A 87 3.36 2.53 -4.03
C VAL A 87 3.84 2.00 -2.69
N GLU A 88 4.59 2.82 -1.96
CA GLU A 88 4.95 2.56 -0.57
C GLU A 88 4.08 3.40 0.38
N ILE A 89 3.53 2.76 1.40
CA ILE A 89 2.92 3.46 2.53
C ILE A 89 3.89 3.41 3.71
N MET A 90 4.49 4.56 4.03
CA MET A 90 5.45 4.71 5.11
C MET A 90 4.73 4.89 6.45
N ALA A 91 5.34 4.44 7.52
CA ALA A 91 4.87 4.78 8.86
C ALA A 91 5.09 6.28 9.15
N PRO A 92 4.26 6.91 10.01
CA PRO A 92 4.43 8.31 10.37
C PRO A 92 5.85 8.59 10.87
N GLY A 93 6.49 9.66 10.38
CA GLY A 93 7.86 10.04 10.76
C GLY A 93 8.97 9.09 10.31
N ALA A 94 8.68 8.01 9.57
CA ALA A 94 9.70 7.10 9.06
C ALA A 94 10.39 7.68 7.82
N HIS A 95 11.72 7.68 7.81
CA HIS A 95 12.54 8.19 6.70
C HIS A 95 13.50 7.11 6.17
N TYR A 96 12.96 5.97 5.75
CA TYR A 96 13.73 4.88 5.16
C TYR A 96 13.75 4.96 3.64
N THR A 97 14.94 5.08 3.03
CA THR A 97 15.06 5.30 1.58
C THR A 97 15.33 4.02 0.78
N GLY A 98 15.39 2.86 1.41
CA GLY A 98 15.82 1.61 0.76
C GLY A 98 14.94 1.21 -0.42
N PHE A 99 13.61 1.23 -0.25
CA PHE A 99 12.68 0.89 -1.33
C PHE A 99 12.67 1.92 -2.45
N ARG A 100 12.80 3.22 -2.13
CA ARG A 100 13.00 4.27 -3.14
C ARG A 100 14.26 4.02 -3.97
N ASN A 101 15.37 3.67 -3.32
CA ASN A 101 16.63 3.38 -4.02
C ASN A 101 16.53 2.11 -4.86
N LEU A 102 15.81 1.10 -4.38
CA LEU A 102 15.55 -0.13 -5.14
C LEU A 102 14.65 0.14 -6.36
N ALA A 103 13.61 0.98 -6.23
CA ALA A 103 12.79 1.42 -7.35
C ALA A 103 13.63 2.11 -8.42
N LYS A 104 14.53 3.02 -8.01
CA LYS A 104 15.47 3.69 -8.91
C LYS A 104 16.38 2.71 -9.63
N LEU A 105 16.96 1.74 -8.92
CA LEU A 105 17.78 0.68 -9.50
C LEU A 105 17.02 -0.09 -10.59
N ARG A 106 15.75 -0.37 -10.34
CA ARG A 106 14.84 -1.10 -11.26
C ARG A 106 14.16 -0.21 -12.30
N LYS A 107 14.38 1.11 -12.27
CA LYS A 107 13.70 2.12 -13.12
C LYS A 107 12.16 2.06 -13.04
N LEU A 108 11.63 1.71 -11.87
CA LEU A 108 10.20 1.70 -11.60
C LEU A 108 9.76 3.08 -11.09
N PRO A 109 8.61 3.63 -11.52
CA PRO A 109 8.03 4.80 -10.89
C PRO A 109 7.66 4.42 -9.46
N TYR A 110 7.84 5.39 -8.58
CA TYR A 110 7.75 5.19 -7.16
C TYR A 110 6.94 6.31 -6.54
N PHE A 111 5.82 5.95 -5.94
CA PHE A 111 4.97 6.85 -5.21
C PHE A 111 5.01 6.47 -3.74
N THR A 112 4.98 7.46 -2.86
CA THR A 112 5.01 7.22 -1.42
C THR A 112 4.14 8.22 -0.70
N ALA A 113 3.53 7.77 0.39
CA ALA A 113 2.86 8.62 1.35
C ALA A 113 3.13 8.11 2.76
N HIS A 114 3.15 9.03 3.72
CA HIS A 114 3.21 8.70 5.14
C HIS A 114 1.79 8.51 5.68
N GLY A 115 1.62 7.50 6.51
CA GLY A 115 0.43 7.38 7.34
C GLY A 115 0.33 8.54 8.32
N THR A 116 -0.89 8.88 8.70
CA THR A 116 -1.19 9.84 9.76
C THR A 116 -0.84 9.23 11.13
N PRO A 117 -0.16 9.97 12.04
CA PRO A 117 0.02 9.55 13.42
C PRO A 117 -1.30 9.13 14.07
N LYS A 118 -1.27 8.08 14.89
CA LYS A 118 -2.49 7.52 15.50
C LYS A 118 -3.25 8.55 16.34
N GLU A 119 -2.52 9.39 17.06
CA GLU A 119 -3.04 10.45 17.92
C GLU A 119 -3.84 11.46 17.09
N GLU A 120 -3.26 11.94 16.00
CA GLU A 120 -3.89 12.87 15.06
C GLU A 120 -5.10 12.23 14.37
N TRP A 121 -4.98 10.97 13.94
CA TRP A 121 -6.10 10.24 13.36
C TRP A 121 -7.29 10.16 14.32
N ASN A 122 -7.03 9.83 15.59
CA ASN A 122 -8.07 9.71 16.61
C ASN A 122 -8.71 11.06 16.97
N ALA A 123 -7.96 12.16 16.89
CA ALA A 123 -8.49 13.50 17.16
C ALA A 123 -9.57 13.90 16.14
N VAL A 124 -9.42 13.45 14.89
CA VAL A 124 -10.35 13.77 13.79
C VAL A 124 -11.47 12.74 13.65
N HIS A 125 -11.15 11.45 13.74
CA HIS A 125 -12.08 10.35 13.42
C HIS A 125 -12.64 9.64 14.67
N GLY A 126 -12.20 10.07 15.86
CA GLY A 126 -12.42 9.35 17.11
C GLY A 126 -11.56 8.09 17.21
N THR A 127 -11.58 7.46 18.39
CA THR A 127 -10.88 6.19 18.61
C THR A 127 -11.53 5.04 17.83
N PRO A 128 -10.77 4.23 17.07
CA PRO A 128 -11.29 3.06 16.38
C PRO A 128 -12.10 2.14 17.30
N LYS A 129 -13.24 1.63 16.80
CA LYS A 129 -14.19 0.82 17.58
C LYS A 129 -13.55 -0.39 18.28
N GLU A 130 -12.55 -1.02 17.65
CA GLU A 130 -11.79 -2.16 18.22
C GLU A 130 -10.92 -1.77 19.42
N VAL A 131 -10.34 -0.57 19.40
CA VAL A 131 -9.47 -0.05 20.47
C VAL A 131 -10.32 0.35 21.68
N ARG A 132 -11.51 0.92 21.44
CA ARG A 132 -12.49 1.24 22.51
C ARG A 132 -12.84 0.00 23.34
N LYS A 133 -13.09 -1.16 22.71
CA LYS A 133 -13.38 -2.41 23.43
C LYS A 133 -12.22 -2.92 24.30
N LYS A 134 -10.97 -2.69 23.89
CA LYS A 134 -9.78 -3.10 24.67
C LYS A 134 -9.44 -2.12 25.81
N ALA A 135 -9.62 -0.81 25.61
CA ALA A 135 -9.31 0.21 26.61
C ALA A 135 -10.26 0.18 27.82
N VAL A 136 -11.53 -0.19 27.63
CA VAL A 136 -12.49 -0.37 28.74
C VAL A 136 -12.10 -1.55 29.66
N ARG A 137 -11.31 -2.52 29.15
CA ARG A 137 -10.83 -3.66 29.93
C ARG A 137 -9.56 -3.39 30.73
N ASN A 138 -8.68 -2.51 30.23
CA ASN A 138 -7.40 -2.22 30.84
C ASN A 138 -7.30 -0.71 31.03
N GLY A 139 -7.61 -0.23 32.24
CA GLY A 139 -7.35 1.16 32.60
C GLY A 139 -5.87 1.49 32.39
N ALA A 140 -5.56 2.50 31.59
CA ALA A 140 -4.17 2.86 31.29
C ALA A 140 -4.01 4.37 31.12
N HIS A 141 -3.34 4.98 32.09
CA HIS A 141 -2.51 6.15 31.86
C HIS A 141 -1.18 5.67 31.28
N LYS A 142 -0.70 6.31 30.20
CA LYS A 142 0.65 6.08 29.65
C LYS A 142 1.48 7.35 29.84
N SER A 143 2.72 7.20 30.29
CA SER A 143 3.67 8.30 30.47
C SER A 143 4.33 8.72 29.15
N GLU A 144 4.74 9.99 29.07
CA GLU A 144 5.40 10.65 27.94
C GLU A 144 6.60 9.85 27.38
N SER A 145 7.35 9.17 28.25
CA SER A 145 8.52 8.35 27.90
C SER A 145 8.21 7.10 27.07
N GLU A 146 6.97 6.60 27.07
CA GLU A 146 6.56 5.49 26.20
C GLU A 146 6.29 5.94 24.75
N VAL A 147 6.00 7.23 24.54
CA VAL A 147 5.71 7.80 23.22
C VAL A 147 7.00 7.93 22.40
N GLU A 148 8.11 8.32 23.03
CA GLU A 148 9.44 8.42 22.38
C GLU A 148 10.06 7.07 22.01
N ARG A 149 9.67 5.96 22.67
CA ARG A 149 10.15 4.61 22.35
C ARG A 149 9.34 3.89 21.27
N ARG A 150 8.38 4.57 20.63
CA ARG A 150 7.54 3.95 19.60
C ARG A 150 8.34 3.66 18.34
N HIS A 151 8.79 2.41 18.24
CA HIS A 151 9.32 1.88 17.02
C HIS A 151 8.18 1.63 16.04
N TRP A 152 8.18 2.34 14.91
CA TRP A 152 7.17 2.26 13.84
C TRP A 152 6.81 0.83 13.39
N GLN A 153 7.71 -0.14 13.60
CA GLN A 153 7.44 -1.55 13.28
C GLN A 153 6.35 -2.19 14.13
N ASN A 154 6.07 -1.62 15.30
CA ASN A 154 5.12 -2.12 16.29
C ASN A 154 3.71 -1.52 16.13
N ASP A 155 3.56 -0.48 15.31
CA ASP A 155 2.26 0.12 15.07
C ASP A 155 1.33 -0.89 14.42
N LYS A 156 0.12 -1.03 14.96
CA LYS A 156 -0.87 -1.97 14.43
C LYS A 156 -1.33 -1.55 13.03
N TYR A 157 -1.63 -0.27 12.87
CA TYR A 157 -2.28 0.29 11.70
C TYR A 157 -1.48 1.47 11.12
N LEU A 158 -1.51 1.58 9.80
CA LEU A 158 -1.16 2.77 9.03
C LEU A 158 -2.45 3.45 8.62
N TYR A 159 -2.62 4.71 9.01
CA TYR A 159 -3.86 5.44 8.79
C TYR A 159 -3.72 6.36 7.58
N LEU A 160 -4.57 6.17 6.58
CA LEU A 160 -4.76 7.08 5.45
C LEU A 160 -6.25 7.28 5.24
N THR A 161 -6.66 8.48 4.82
CA THR A 161 -8.03 8.68 4.37
C THR A 161 -8.25 7.98 3.04
N GLU A 162 -9.51 7.73 2.68
CA GLU A 162 -9.82 7.10 1.39
C GLU A 162 -9.36 7.98 0.24
N GLU A 163 -9.57 9.30 0.35
CA GLU A 163 -9.17 10.28 -0.65
C GLU A 163 -7.66 10.25 -0.89
N HIS A 164 -6.87 10.22 0.18
CA HIS A 164 -5.41 10.20 0.06
C HIS A 164 -4.92 8.86 -0.50
N PHE A 165 -5.49 7.74 -0.04
CA PHE A 165 -5.13 6.42 -0.56
C PHE A 165 -5.47 6.29 -2.06
N VAL A 166 -6.66 6.75 -2.45
CA VAL A 166 -7.13 6.72 -3.84
C VAL A 166 -6.33 7.68 -4.71
N ALA A 167 -5.96 8.86 -4.23
CA ALA A 167 -5.09 9.77 -4.96
C ALA A 167 -3.70 9.18 -5.20
N LEU A 168 -3.12 8.55 -4.18
CA LEU A 168 -1.81 7.90 -4.27
C LEU A 168 -1.83 6.71 -5.23
N ALA A 169 -2.79 5.80 -5.07
CA ALA A 169 -2.95 4.66 -5.96
C ALA A 169 -3.33 5.08 -7.38
N GLY A 170 -4.18 6.11 -7.52
CA GLY A 170 -4.61 6.65 -8.80
C GLY A 170 -3.48 7.31 -9.58
N ALA A 171 -2.56 8.00 -8.91
CA ALA A 171 -1.33 8.49 -9.54
C ALA A 171 -0.48 7.35 -10.10
N ALA A 172 -0.34 6.25 -9.34
CA ALA A 172 0.40 5.07 -9.78
C ALA A 172 -0.29 4.32 -10.94
N ILE A 173 -1.61 4.16 -10.90
CA ILE A 173 -2.40 3.54 -11.97
C ILE A 173 -2.33 4.38 -13.24
N ASN A 174 -2.49 5.71 -13.14
CA ASN A 174 -2.39 6.58 -14.32
C ASN A 174 -0.98 6.60 -14.91
N ALA A 175 0.06 6.56 -14.07
CA ALA A 175 1.45 6.40 -14.53
C ALA A 175 1.64 5.08 -15.29
N GLN A 176 0.99 4.01 -14.85
CA GLN A 176 0.98 2.72 -15.53
C GLN A 176 0.26 2.77 -16.88
N LEU A 177 -0.90 3.44 -16.93
CA LEU A 177 -1.73 3.54 -18.13
C LEU A 177 -1.13 4.46 -19.22
N ASN A 178 -0.17 5.32 -18.88
CA ASN A 178 0.36 6.36 -19.77
C ASN A 178 1.86 6.25 -20.05
N ARG A 179 2.38 5.02 -20.09
CA ARG A 179 3.83 4.74 -20.24
C ARG A 179 4.31 4.51 -21.68
N GLY A 180 3.50 4.86 -22.67
CA GLY A 180 3.85 4.82 -24.10
C GLY A 180 3.59 3.47 -24.78
N THR A 181 3.61 2.36 -24.02
CA THR A 181 3.06 1.05 -24.45
C THR A 181 1.55 0.95 -24.22
N ARG A 182 1.03 1.77 -23.31
CA ARG A 182 -0.38 2.07 -23.10
C ARG A 182 -0.55 3.59 -23.24
N SER A 183 -1.68 4.00 -23.82
CA SER A 183 -2.10 5.41 -23.94
C SER A 183 -3.60 5.44 -23.72
N ALA A 184 -4.00 5.73 -22.49
CA ALA A 184 -5.40 5.83 -22.07
C ALA A 184 -5.63 7.16 -21.38
N ASP A 185 -6.85 7.69 -21.47
CA ASP A 185 -7.19 8.94 -20.79
C ASP A 185 -6.87 8.86 -19.30
N VAL A 186 -6.31 9.96 -18.78
CA VAL A 186 -6.02 10.07 -17.35
C VAL A 186 -7.35 10.01 -16.60
N LYS A 187 -7.49 9.00 -15.75
CA LYS A 187 -8.69 8.79 -14.95
C LYS A 187 -8.66 9.73 -13.74
N PRO A 188 -9.73 10.52 -13.50
CA PRO A 188 -9.82 11.40 -12.34
C PRO A 188 -9.99 10.59 -11.05
N TYR A 189 -9.57 11.16 -9.92
CA TYR A 189 -9.67 10.54 -8.61
C TYR A 189 -9.85 11.58 -7.50
#